data_AF-A0AAX4NEF2-F1
#
_entry.id   AF-A0AAX4NEF2-F1
#
_cell.length_a   1.000
_cell.length_b   1.000
_cell.length_c   1.000
_cell.angle_alpha   90.00
_cell.angle_beta   90.00
_cell.angle_gamma   90.00
#
_symmetry.space_group_name_H-M   'P 1'
#
loop_
_entity.id
_entity.type
_entity.pdbx_description
1 polymer ?
#
loop_
_entity_poly.entity_id
_entity_poly.type
_entity_poly.pdbx_seq_one_letter_code
_entity_poly.pdbx_strand_id
1 'polypeptide(L)'
;MKRFHGGILLTDEIRINSENVNVSWAWYNVTQGTVKWSFKNYFTTTKSFLLFRNSYYFGNAFWPVYINNPQFNEKFAVSVSPLPDKGTANNSAPLCIAEFKDGKKIVCFIFTLSPGQEWSMLEGGFSESFQPSGFSASIVSVKPSAEYCIEYDQTQVTDWDQQTGTTLTGYSPNPSVFKSATAVADTGYVTLFADVIKEGKC
;
A
#
# COMPACT_ATOMS: atom_id res chain seq x y z
N MET A 1 -11.26 22.03 -17.52
CA MET A 1 -10.17 21.05 -17.42
C MET A 1 -9.55 21.21 -16.03
N LYS A 2 -9.94 20.38 -15.04
CA LYS A 2 -9.48 20.50 -13.65
C LYS A 2 -8.14 19.77 -13.52
N ARG A 3 -7.08 20.50 -13.17
CA ARG A 3 -5.76 19.94 -12.82
C ARG A 3 -5.83 19.46 -11.38
N PHE A 4 -5.57 18.18 -11.16
CA PHE A 4 -5.51 17.57 -9.84
C PHE A 4 -4.10 17.78 -9.27
N HIS A 5 -4.00 18.31 -8.05
CA HIS A 5 -2.80 18.28 -7.22
C HIS A 5 -3.22 17.56 -5.93
N GLY A 6 -2.64 16.40 -5.66
CA GLY A 6 -2.86 15.66 -4.42
C GLY A 6 -4.25 15.02 -4.33
N GLY A 7 -4.28 13.68 -4.36
CA GLY A 7 -5.50 12.90 -4.31
C GLY A 7 -6.42 13.27 -3.14
N ILE A 8 -7.57 13.87 -3.47
CA ILE A 8 -8.77 13.86 -2.66
C ILE A 8 -9.93 13.59 -3.62
N LEU A 9 -10.49 12.39 -3.55
CA LEU A 9 -11.88 12.16 -3.92
C LEU A 9 -12.68 12.02 -2.63
N LEU A 10 -13.56 12.99 -2.42
CA LEU A 10 -14.70 12.88 -1.51
C LEU A 10 -15.80 12.13 -2.27
N THR A 11 -16.55 11.32 -1.52
CA THR A 11 -17.81 10.62 -1.86
C THR A 11 -17.69 9.25 -2.53
N ASP A 12 -17.26 8.26 -1.74
CA ASP A 12 -18.07 7.08 -1.39
C ASP A 12 -17.54 6.55 -0.05
N GLU A 13 -18.41 6.34 0.95
CA GLU A 13 -17.99 5.76 2.23
C GLU A 13 -17.61 4.29 2.02
N ILE A 14 -16.35 4.04 1.69
CA ILE A 14 -15.80 2.68 1.73
C ILE A 14 -15.86 2.23 3.20
N ARG A 15 -16.85 1.40 3.52
CA ARG A 15 -16.95 0.77 4.84
C ARG A 15 -15.87 -0.28 4.97
N ILE A 16 -14.90 0.00 5.84
CA ILE A 16 -13.81 -0.93 6.14
C ILE A 16 -14.09 -1.53 7.50
N ASN A 17 -14.31 -2.84 7.53
CA ASN A 17 -14.48 -3.57 8.78
C ASN A 17 -13.10 -3.91 9.34
N SER A 18 -12.71 -3.24 10.42
CA SER A 18 -11.42 -3.43 11.10
C SER A 18 -11.57 -4.05 12.50
N GLU A 19 -12.69 -4.72 12.79
CA GLU A 19 -12.91 -5.33 14.09
C GLU A 19 -11.66 -6.13 14.50
N ASN A 20 -10.98 -5.69 15.58
CA ASN A 20 -9.82 -6.34 16.20
C ASN A 20 -8.46 -6.26 15.47
N VAL A 21 -8.30 -5.42 14.44
CA VAL A 21 -6.97 -4.87 14.10
C VAL A 21 -6.99 -3.36 14.36
N ASN A 22 -6.26 -2.92 15.37
CA ASN A 22 -6.13 -1.50 15.64
C ASN A 22 -5.06 -0.90 14.73
N VAL A 23 -5.40 0.24 14.15
CA VAL A 23 -4.48 1.10 13.40
C VAL A 23 -4.48 2.44 14.11
N SER A 24 -3.30 2.99 14.33
CA SER A 24 -3.13 4.35 14.84
C SER A 24 -1.90 4.98 14.20
N TRP A 25 -1.79 6.30 14.32
CA TRP A 25 -0.60 7.01 13.92
C TRP A 25 -0.23 8.09 14.94
N ALA A 26 1.03 8.49 14.92
CA ALA A 26 1.52 9.67 15.63
C ALA A 26 2.61 10.34 14.78
N TRP A 27 2.84 11.64 14.99
CA TRP A 27 4.00 12.30 14.41
C TRP A 27 5.29 11.67 14.94
N TYR A 28 6.16 11.25 14.02
CA TYR A 28 7.53 10.87 14.35
C TYR A 28 8.45 12.07 14.21
N ASN A 29 8.31 12.82 13.11
CA ASN A 29 8.97 14.09 12.88
C ASN A 29 8.05 15.00 12.03
N VAL A 30 7.43 15.99 12.67
CA VAL A 30 6.51 16.93 12.01
C VAL A 30 7.23 17.72 10.91
N THR A 31 8.44 18.21 11.19
CA THR A 31 9.22 19.06 10.27
C THR A 31 9.61 18.32 9.00
N GLN A 32 9.81 17.01 9.07
CA GLN A 32 10.12 16.16 7.91
C GLN A 32 8.88 15.53 7.28
N GLY A 33 7.68 15.79 7.84
CA GLY A 33 6.45 15.18 7.34
C GLY A 33 6.37 13.67 7.54
N THR A 34 7.01 13.16 8.59
CA THR A 34 7.12 11.72 8.87
C THR A 34 6.21 11.32 10.03
N VAL A 35 5.33 10.36 9.77
CA VAL A 35 4.47 9.74 10.78
C VAL A 35 4.94 8.33 11.12
N LYS A 36 4.61 7.88 12.32
CA LYS A 36 4.70 6.47 12.73
C LYS A 36 3.32 5.87 12.66
N TRP A 37 3.13 4.86 11.82
CA TRP A 37 1.98 3.96 11.89
C TRP A 37 2.22 2.89 12.94
N SER A 38 1.20 2.60 13.74
CA SER A 38 1.21 1.51 14.72
C SER A 38 0.01 0.60 14.48
N PHE A 39 0.28 -0.69 14.47
CA PHE A 39 -0.70 -1.74 14.20
C PHE A 39 -0.69 -2.74 15.34
N LYS A 40 -1.87 -3.23 15.72
CA LYS A 40 -2.01 -4.31 16.69
C LYS A 40 -3.09 -5.30 16.28
N ASN A 41 -2.72 -6.58 16.23
CA ASN A 41 -3.68 -7.66 16.01
C ASN A 41 -4.23 -8.16 17.35
N TYR A 42 -5.50 -7.85 17.64
CA TYR A 42 -6.20 -8.33 18.83
C TYR A 42 -6.92 -9.67 18.61
N PHE A 43 -6.87 -10.25 17.41
CA PHE A 43 -7.37 -11.60 17.19
C PHE A 43 -6.49 -12.64 17.87
N THR A 44 -7.08 -13.80 18.15
CA THR A 44 -6.39 -15.03 18.56
C THR A 44 -5.76 -15.79 17.39
N THR A 45 -5.88 -15.27 16.17
CA THR A 45 -5.35 -15.85 14.92
C THR A 45 -4.53 -14.83 14.15
N THR A 46 -3.59 -15.31 13.33
CA THR A 46 -2.85 -14.46 12.40
C THR A 46 -3.82 -13.78 11.43
N LYS A 47 -3.63 -12.48 11.20
CA LYS A 47 -4.44 -11.71 10.26
C LYS A 47 -3.57 -10.98 9.26
N SER A 48 -4.04 -10.97 8.02
CA SER A 48 -3.54 -10.11 6.96
C SER A 48 -4.53 -8.98 6.71
N PHE A 49 -4.03 -7.78 6.43
CA PHE A 49 -4.84 -6.61 6.16
C PHE A 49 -4.12 -5.61 5.26
N LEU A 50 -4.90 -4.72 4.66
CA LEU A 50 -4.41 -3.56 3.91
C LEU A 50 -4.66 -2.30 4.73
N LEU A 51 -3.73 -1.34 4.69
CA LEU A 51 -3.95 -0.03 5.29
C LEU A 51 -4.71 0.86 4.29
N PHE A 52 -5.94 1.22 4.62
CA PHE A 52 -6.65 2.30 3.93
C PHE A 52 -6.44 3.59 4.72
N ARG A 53 -6.08 4.68 4.06
CA ARG A 53 -5.89 6.01 4.65
C ARG A 53 -5.99 7.08 3.59
N ASN A 54 -6.50 8.26 3.95
CA ASN A 54 -6.70 9.40 3.04
C ASN A 54 -7.46 9.01 1.76
N SER A 55 -8.49 8.16 1.92
CA SER A 55 -9.35 7.65 0.85
C SER A 55 -8.72 6.67 -0.15
N TYR A 56 -7.56 6.06 0.13
CA TYR A 56 -7.00 5.00 -0.71
C TYR A 56 -6.15 3.98 0.06
N TYR A 57 -5.81 2.86 -0.58
CA TYR A 57 -4.94 1.84 0.00
C TYR A 57 -3.47 2.20 -0.12
N PHE A 58 -2.76 2.20 1.01
CA PHE A 58 -1.35 2.55 1.08
C PHE A 58 -0.49 1.66 0.18
N GLY A 59 0.34 2.29 -0.64
CA GLY A 59 1.14 1.64 -1.69
C GLY A 59 0.57 1.78 -3.11
N ASN A 60 -0.70 2.16 -3.28
CA ASN A 60 -1.30 2.26 -4.62
C ASN A 60 -0.71 3.37 -5.51
N ALA A 61 -0.20 4.45 -4.94
CA ALA A 61 0.13 5.65 -5.69
C ALA A 61 1.46 5.59 -6.47
N PHE A 62 2.51 4.97 -5.91
CA PHE A 62 3.89 5.10 -6.41
C PHE A 62 4.67 3.78 -6.34
N TRP A 63 3.98 2.64 -6.36
CA TRP A 63 4.64 1.34 -6.24
C TRP A 63 5.72 1.05 -7.30
N PRO A 64 5.65 1.55 -8.56
CA PRO A 64 6.71 1.32 -9.54
C PRO A 64 8.01 2.01 -9.10
N VAL A 65 7.92 3.12 -8.36
CA VAL A 65 9.09 3.79 -7.78
C VAL A 65 9.75 2.89 -6.74
N TYR A 66 8.95 2.32 -5.83
CA TYR A 66 9.46 1.49 -4.74
C TYR A 66 10.13 0.20 -5.23
N ILE A 67 9.56 -0.45 -6.25
CA ILE A 67 10.04 -1.74 -6.77
C ILE A 67 11.27 -1.57 -7.68
N ASN A 68 11.33 -0.51 -8.48
CA ASN A 68 12.42 -0.35 -9.46
C ASN A 68 13.67 0.35 -8.89
N ASN A 69 13.60 0.85 -7.65
CA ASN A 69 14.69 1.64 -7.07
C ASN A 69 15.22 0.98 -5.78
N PRO A 70 16.48 0.46 -5.79
CA PRO A 70 17.02 -0.37 -4.70
C PRO A 70 17.05 0.29 -3.32
N GLN A 71 17.09 1.61 -3.24
CA GLN A 71 17.12 2.32 -1.96
C GLN A 71 15.85 2.14 -1.12
N PHE A 72 14.71 1.81 -1.74
CA PHE A 72 13.48 1.50 -1.01
C PHE A 72 13.45 0.04 -0.56
N ASN A 73 14.17 -0.84 -1.25
CA ASN A 73 14.26 -2.27 -0.95
C ASN A 73 12.87 -2.96 -0.83
N GLU A 74 11.88 -2.46 -1.56
CA GLU A 74 10.54 -3.04 -1.58
C GLU A 74 10.45 -4.24 -2.51
N LYS A 75 9.56 -5.16 -2.16
CA LYS A 75 9.34 -6.42 -2.89
C LYS A 75 7.88 -6.82 -2.85
N PHE A 76 7.43 -7.52 -3.89
CA PHE A 76 6.17 -8.23 -3.83
C PHE A 76 6.28 -9.45 -2.89
N ALA A 77 5.28 -9.64 -2.04
CA ALA A 77 5.12 -10.83 -1.24
C ALA A 77 4.83 -12.02 -2.15
N VAL A 78 5.66 -13.08 -2.10
CA VAL A 78 5.37 -14.37 -2.75
C VAL A 78 4.63 -15.31 -1.79
N SER A 79 4.79 -15.08 -0.50
CA SER A 79 3.99 -15.67 0.56
C SER A 79 3.78 -14.62 1.64
N VAL A 80 2.72 -14.77 2.44
CA VAL A 80 2.46 -13.90 3.57
C VAL A 80 2.80 -14.63 4.86
N SER A 81 3.57 -13.97 5.71
CA SER A 81 3.92 -14.41 7.05
C SER A 81 3.85 -13.21 7.99
N PRO A 82 3.68 -13.42 9.31
CA PRO A 82 3.80 -12.34 10.28
C PRO A 82 5.06 -11.50 10.04
N LEU A 83 4.89 -10.18 10.03
CA LEU A 83 5.97 -9.24 9.72
C LEU A 83 7.04 -9.33 10.80
N PRO A 84 8.33 -9.45 10.44
CA PRO A 84 9.40 -9.32 11.42
C PRO A 84 9.47 -7.89 11.94
N ASP A 85 9.77 -7.71 13.23
CA ASP A 85 10.06 -6.39 13.78
C ASP A 85 11.59 -6.16 13.78
N LYS A 86 12.02 -5.24 12.91
CA LYS A 86 13.40 -4.76 12.76
C LYS A 86 13.58 -3.36 13.38
N GLY A 87 12.57 -2.89 14.11
CA GLY A 87 12.44 -1.53 14.64
C GLY A 87 11.73 -0.60 13.66
N THR A 88 10.94 0.34 14.19
CA THR A 88 10.04 1.23 13.42
C THR A 88 10.69 1.90 12.20
N ALA A 89 11.96 2.32 12.30
CA ALA A 89 12.66 2.98 11.20
C ALA A 89 13.15 2.04 10.08
N ASN A 90 13.23 0.74 10.35
CA ASN A 90 13.71 -0.28 9.40
C ASN A 90 12.60 -1.26 8.97
N ASN A 91 11.41 -1.08 9.53
CA ASN A 91 10.25 -1.88 9.25
C ASN A 91 9.62 -1.43 7.93
N SER A 92 9.39 -2.39 7.03
CA SER A 92 8.55 -2.21 5.86
C SER A 92 7.73 -3.47 5.60
N ALA A 93 6.53 -3.26 5.05
CA ALA A 93 5.64 -4.31 4.61
C ALA A 93 5.88 -4.59 3.12
N PRO A 94 5.75 -5.84 2.65
CA PRO A 94 5.84 -6.13 1.22
C PRO A 94 4.58 -5.66 0.46
N LEU A 95 4.73 -5.47 -0.85
CA LEU A 95 3.61 -5.20 -1.77
C LEU A 95 2.86 -6.50 -2.12
N CYS A 96 1.59 -6.37 -2.50
CA CYS A 96 0.77 -7.46 -3.01
C CYS A 96 -0.15 -6.97 -4.14
N ILE A 97 -0.81 -7.92 -4.80
CA ILE A 97 -1.99 -7.63 -5.61
C ILE A 97 -3.22 -7.70 -4.71
N ALA A 98 -3.92 -6.58 -4.52
CA ALA A 98 -5.22 -6.57 -3.89
C ALA A 98 -6.31 -6.73 -4.95
N GLU A 99 -7.19 -7.71 -4.77
CA GLU A 99 -8.34 -8.01 -5.62
C GLU A 99 -9.63 -7.70 -4.87
N PHE A 100 -10.52 -6.93 -5.50
CA PHE A 100 -11.81 -6.50 -4.93
C PHE A 100 -12.99 -7.26 -5.53
N LYS A 101 -14.17 -7.10 -4.91
CA LYS A 101 -15.42 -7.80 -5.26
C LYS A 101 -15.83 -7.72 -6.75
N ASP A 102 -15.52 -6.61 -7.42
CA ASP A 102 -15.81 -6.38 -8.84
C ASP A 102 -14.72 -6.93 -9.79
N GLY A 103 -13.75 -7.68 -9.24
CA GLY A 103 -12.63 -8.27 -9.98
C GLY A 103 -11.49 -7.29 -10.25
N LYS A 104 -11.63 -6.03 -9.86
CA LYS A 104 -10.58 -5.02 -10.01
C LYS A 104 -9.40 -5.35 -9.12
N LYS A 105 -8.22 -4.98 -9.61
CA LYS A 105 -6.94 -5.26 -8.98
C LYS A 105 -6.14 -3.98 -8.84
N ILE A 106 -5.45 -3.84 -7.72
CA ILE A 106 -4.46 -2.79 -7.50
C ILE A 106 -3.20 -3.37 -6.85
N VAL A 107 -2.10 -2.64 -6.91
CA VAL A 107 -0.93 -2.89 -6.06
C VAL A 107 -1.05 -2.09 -4.76
N CYS A 108 -0.78 -2.70 -3.62
CA CYS A 108 -0.69 -2.03 -2.31
C CYS A 108 0.13 -2.85 -1.31
N PHE A 109 0.49 -2.25 -0.17
CA PHE A 109 1.18 -2.96 0.91
C PHE A 109 0.25 -3.93 1.64
N ILE A 110 0.77 -5.12 1.97
CA ILE A 110 0.07 -6.10 2.81
C ILE A 110 0.77 -6.26 4.15
N PHE A 111 -0.02 -6.11 5.21
CA PHE A 111 0.43 -6.29 6.59
C PHE A 111 -0.07 -7.63 7.08
N THR A 112 0.80 -8.44 7.69
CA THR A 112 0.39 -9.70 8.32
C THR A 112 0.96 -9.74 9.73
N LEU A 113 0.11 -9.98 10.73
CA LEU A 113 0.48 -9.96 12.14
C LEU A 113 0.02 -11.23 12.85
N SER A 114 0.89 -11.81 13.67
CA SER A 114 0.57 -12.89 14.61
C SER A 114 -0.47 -12.45 15.65
N PRO A 115 -1.14 -13.39 16.33
CA PRO A 115 -2.02 -13.06 17.46
C PRO A 115 -1.30 -12.19 18.51
N GLY A 116 -1.91 -11.08 18.90
CA GLY A 116 -1.35 -10.15 19.89
C GLY A 116 -0.16 -9.32 19.42
N GLN A 117 0.33 -9.52 18.20
CA GLN A 117 1.52 -8.81 17.71
C GLN A 117 1.22 -7.32 17.53
N GLU A 118 2.16 -6.51 18.04
CA GLU A 118 2.29 -5.09 17.73
C GLU A 118 3.40 -4.89 16.69
N TRP A 119 3.18 -3.98 15.76
CA TRP A 119 4.16 -3.65 14.73
C TRP A 119 4.01 -2.19 14.31
N SER A 120 5.08 -1.58 13.81
CA SER A 120 5.06 -0.17 13.41
C SER A 120 6.04 0.13 12.28
N MET A 121 5.74 1.15 11.49
CA MET A 121 6.64 1.65 10.44
C MET A 121 6.54 3.17 10.31
N LEU A 122 7.53 3.77 9.66
CA LEU A 122 7.49 5.17 9.29
C LEU A 122 6.89 5.35 7.88
N GLU A 123 6.16 6.45 7.69
CA GLU A 123 5.72 6.91 6.37
C GLU A 123 5.97 8.42 6.26
N GLY A 124 6.55 8.85 5.15
CA GLY A 124 6.75 10.27 4.82
C GLY A 124 5.63 10.83 3.94
N GLY A 125 5.70 12.12 3.63
CA GLY A 125 4.77 12.78 2.71
C GLY A 125 3.55 13.43 3.37
N PHE A 126 3.62 13.69 4.68
CA PHE A 126 2.58 14.39 5.42
C PHE A 126 2.99 15.80 5.81
N SER A 127 2.02 16.64 6.17
CA SER A 127 2.26 17.95 6.75
C SER A 127 1.15 18.28 7.77
N GLU A 128 1.28 19.36 8.51
CA GLU A 128 0.21 19.79 9.43
C GLU A 128 -1.12 20.05 8.70
N SER A 129 -1.07 20.48 7.44
CA SER A 129 -2.26 20.68 6.59
C SER A 129 -2.73 19.42 5.86
N PHE A 130 -1.90 18.37 5.83
CA PHE A 130 -2.21 17.10 5.16
C PHE A 130 -1.76 15.94 6.05
N GLN A 131 -2.57 15.66 7.08
CA GLN A 131 -2.33 14.61 8.05
C GLN A 131 -2.97 13.28 7.63
N PRO A 132 -2.52 12.13 8.15
CA PRO A 132 -3.25 10.90 7.96
C PRO A 132 -4.66 10.98 8.53
N SER A 133 -5.65 10.58 7.73
CA SER A 133 -7.07 10.64 8.08
C SER A 133 -7.83 9.47 7.48
N GLY A 134 -9.03 9.19 7.99
CA GLY A 134 -9.89 8.10 7.49
C GLY A 134 -9.19 6.75 7.47
N PHE A 135 -8.29 6.50 8.42
CA PHE A 135 -7.43 5.32 8.41
C PHE A 135 -8.11 4.11 9.04
N SER A 136 -7.90 2.94 8.46
CA SER A 136 -8.43 1.67 8.96
C SER A 136 -7.68 0.47 8.38
N ALA A 137 -7.76 -0.67 9.07
CA ALA A 137 -7.28 -1.95 8.56
C ALA A 137 -8.41 -2.68 7.83
N SER A 138 -8.21 -2.93 6.54
CA SER A 138 -9.09 -3.77 5.74
C SER A 138 -8.63 -5.21 5.82
N ILE A 139 -9.33 -6.04 6.59
CA ILE A 139 -9.00 -7.47 6.71
C ILE A 139 -9.16 -8.15 5.35
N VAL A 140 -8.18 -8.97 4.97
CA VAL A 140 -8.16 -9.70 3.70
C VAL A 140 -7.94 -11.18 3.91
N SER A 141 -8.46 -11.98 2.98
CA SER A 141 -7.99 -13.36 2.80
C SER A 141 -6.85 -13.37 1.78
N VAL A 142 -5.96 -14.35 1.85
CA VAL A 142 -4.78 -14.41 0.98
C VAL A 142 -4.79 -15.70 0.17
N LYS A 143 -4.67 -15.55 -1.15
CA LYS A 143 -4.48 -16.66 -2.11
C LYS A 143 -2.98 -16.96 -2.28
N PRO A 144 -2.62 -18.18 -2.72
CA PRO A 144 -1.25 -18.49 -3.14
C PRO A 144 -0.74 -17.52 -4.22
N SER A 145 0.58 -17.38 -4.33
CA SER A 145 1.16 -16.49 -5.34
C SER A 145 0.88 -16.96 -6.76
N ALA A 146 0.63 -16.01 -7.65
CA ALA A 146 0.60 -16.18 -9.09
C ALA A 146 1.58 -15.21 -9.78
N GLU A 147 1.80 -15.41 -11.08
CA GLU A 147 2.43 -14.41 -11.93
C GLU A 147 1.40 -13.37 -12.35
N TYR A 148 1.80 -12.11 -12.39
CA TYR A 148 0.98 -10.99 -12.84
C TYR A 148 1.76 -10.16 -13.84
N CYS A 149 1.18 -9.95 -15.02
CA CYS A 149 1.62 -8.93 -15.96
C CYS A 149 1.00 -7.60 -15.54
N ILE A 150 1.85 -6.65 -15.16
CA ILE A 150 1.43 -5.35 -14.66
C ILE A 150 1.97 -4.27 -15.59
N GLU A 151 1.04 -3.53 -16.19
CA GLU A 151 1.31 -2.24 -16.85
C GLU A 151 0.97 -1.14 -15.85
N TYR A 152 1.98 -0.42 -15.36
CA TYR A 152 1.73 0.72 -14.47
C TYR A 152 1.48 1.99 -15.29
N ASP A 153 0.65 2.89 -14.77
CA ASP A 153 0.44 4.21 -15.32
C ASP A 153 1.70 5.08 -15.14
N GLN A 154 2.29 5.55 -16.24
CA GLN A 154 3.52 6.36 -16.19
C GLN A 154 3.36 7.65 -15.39
N THR A 155 2.13 8.14 -15.19
CA THR A 155 1.88 9.31 -14.36
C THR A 155 2.29 9.11 -12.90
N GLN A 156 2.32 7.88 -12.39
CA GLN A 156 2.86 7.59 -11.04
C GLN A 156 4.31 8.06 -10.89
N VAL A 157 5.14 7.78 -11.90
CA VAL A 157 6.55 8.17 -11.88
C VAL A 157 6.68 9.68 -12.03
N THR A 158 5.95 10.28 -12.97
CA THR A 158 6.05 11.74 -13.19
C THR A 158 5.56 12.54 -12.00
N ASP A 159 4.50 12.08 -11.34
CA ASP A 159 3.95 12.75 -10.16
C ASP A 159 4.88 12.59 -8.95
N TRP A 160 5.53 11.44 -8.79
CA TRP A 160 6.56 11.23 -7.78
C TRP A 160 7.73 12.20 -7.98
N ASP A 161 8.28 12.28 -9.19
CA ASP A 161 9.41 13.14 -9.50
C ASP A 161 9.04 14.62 -9.31
N GLN A 162 7.83 15.02 -9.70
CA GLN A 162 7.33 16.38 -9.44
C GLN A 162 7.21 16.71 -7.94
N GLN A 163 6.77 15.75 -7.13
CA GLN A 163 6.58 15.94 -5.69
C GLN A 163 7.89 15.93 -4.90
N THR A 164 8.84 15.11 -5.32
CA THR A 164 10.08 14.86 -4.57
C THR A 164 11.31 15.53 -5.16
N GLY A 165 11.21 16.05 -6.39
CA GLY A 165 12.33 16.60 -7.13
C GLY A 165 13.35 15.54 -7.56
N THR A 166 12.99 14.26 -7.52
CA THR A 166 13.86 13.18 -8.00
C THR A 166 13.83 13.03 -9.51
N THR A 167 14.78 12.27 -10.04
CA THR A 167 14.82 11.82 -11.44
C THR A 167 15.26 10.36 -11.48
N LEU A 168 14.50 9.52 -10.76
CA LEU A 168 14.79 8.10 -10.65
C LEU A 168 14.57 7.40 -12.01
N THR A 169 15.17 6.23 -12.20
CA THR A 169 15.13 5.52 -13.49
C THR A 169 14.88 4.02 -13.28
N GLY A 170 14.90 3.22 -14.35
CA GLY A 170 14.72 1.76 -14.26
C GLY A 170 13.29 1.28 -14.47
N TYR A 171 12.39 2.12 -14.98
CA TYR A 171 10.97 1.79 -15.13
C TYR A 171 10.60 1.02 -16.41
N SER A 172 11.58 0.40 -17.08
CA SER A 172 11.37 -0.38 -18.31
C SER A 172 11.90 -1.80 -18.11
N PRO A 173 11.18 -2.86 -18.58
CA PRO A 173 9.97 -2.78 -19.41
C PRO A 173 8.69 -2.47 -18.62
N ASN A 174 7.73 -1.87 -19.31
CA ASN A 174 6.35 -1.68 -18.84
C ASN A 174 5.42 -2.07 -20.01
N PRO A 175 4.65 -3.17 -19.92
CA PRO A 175 4.40 -3.98 -18.73
C PRO A 175 5.58 -4.89 -18.32
N SER A 176 5.54 -5.35 -17.06
CA SER A 176 6.49 -6.29 -16.47
C SER A 176 5.78 -7.42 -15.72
N VAL A 177 6.44 -8.58 -15.61
CA VAL A 177 5.91 -9.74 -14.87
C VAL A 177 6.42 -9.72 -13.43
N PHE A 178 5.49 -9.82 -12.48
CA PHE A 178 5.77 -9.92 -11.05
C PHE A 178 5.14 -11.18 -10.47
N LYS A 179 5.87 -11.88 -9.59
CA LYS A 179 5.28 -12.95 -8.77
C LYS A 179 4.75 -12.34 -7.48
N SER A 180 3.47 -12.51 -7.19
CA SER A 180 2.84 -11.92 -6.02
C SER A 180 1.72 -12.77 -5.45
N ALA A 181 1.56 -12.74 -4.13
CA ALA A 181 0.37 -13.19 -3.41
C ALA A 181 -0.78 -12.22 -3.64
N THR A 182 -2.00 -12.76 -3.57
CA THR A 182 -3.21 -11.98 -3.84
C THR A 182 -4.03 -11.82 -2.58
N ALA A 183 -4.21 -10.57 -2.16
CA ALA A 183 -5.05 -10.17 -1.06
C ALA A 183 -6.47 -9.93 -1.56
N VAL A 184 -7.43 -10.76 -1.14
CA VAL A 184 -8.84 -10.58 -1.51
C VAL A 184 -9.52 -9.74 -0.44
N ALA A 185 -9.94 -8.53 -0.84
CA ALA A 185 -10.61 -7.56 0.01
C ALA A 185 -12.12 -7.54 -0.24
N ASP A 186 -12.90 -7.54 0.84
CA ASP A 186 -14.37 -7.53 0.77
C ASP A 186 -14.97 -6.10 0.79
N THR A 187 -14.17 -5.12 0.38
CA THR A 187 -14.43 -3.68 0.47
C THR A 187 -14.42 -3.05 -0.93
N GLY A 188 -14.85 -1.79 -1.02
CA GLY A 188 -14.59 -0.97 -2.20
C GLY A 188 -13.13 -0.52 -2.29
N TYR A 189 -12.78 0.17 -3.37
CA TYR A 189 -11.46 0.71 -3.59
C TYR A 189 -11.54 2.03 -4.38
N VAL A 190 -10.43 2.77 -4.41
CA VAL A 190 -10.27 3.96 -5.25
C VAL A 190 -9.12 3.70 -6.22
N THR A 191 -9.39 3.93 -7.51
CA THR A 191 -8.36 3.95 -8.54
C THR A 191 -7.67 5.31 -8.52
N LEU A 192 -6.41 5.38 -8.07
CA LEU A 192 -5.60 6.60 -8.22
C LEU A 192 -5.00 6.72 -9.61
N PHE A 193 -4.58 5.57 -10.17
CA PHE A 193 -3.84 5.46 -11.41
C PHE A 193 -4.39 4.33 -12.27
N ALA A 194 -4.31 4.46 -13.59
CA ALA A 194 -4.93 3.54 -14.54
C ALA A 194 -4.08 2.28 -14.82
N ASP A 195 -3.58 1.62 -13.77
CA ASP A 195 -2.78 0.40 -13.89
C ASP A 195 -3.60 -0.74 -14.52
N VAL A 196 -2.97 -1.53 -15.38
CA VAL A 196 -3.54 -2.74 -15.97
C VAL A 196 -2.85 -3.96 -15.37
N ILE A 197 -3.59 -4.72 -14.56
CA ILE A 197 -3.09 -5.92 -13.88
C ILE A 197 -3.81 -7.15 -14.42
N LYS A 198 -3.05 -8.07 -15.02
CA LYS A 198 -3.56 -9.36 -15.56
C LYS A 198 -2.80 -10.51 -14.91
N GLU A 199 -3.50 -11.56 -14.53
CA GLU A 199 -2.85 -12.80 -14.09
C GLU A 199 -2.20 -13.50 -15.29
N GLY A 200 -0.99 -14.02 -15.10
CA GLY A 200 -0.16 -14.64 -16.13
C GLY A 200 1.01 -13.77 -16.57
N LYS A 201 1.57 -14.13 -17.72
CA LYS A 201 2.72 -13.44 -18.33
C LYS A 201 2.29 -12.21 -19.13
N CYS A 202 3.24 -11.33 -19.38
CA CYS A 202 3.22 -10.41 -20.50
C CYS A 202 3.64 -11.18 -21.77
#